data_AF-A0AAV4ZSC3-F1
#
_entry.id   AF-A0AAV4ZSC3-F1
#
_cell.length_a   1.000
_cell.length_b   1.000
_cell.length_c   1.000
_cell.angle_alpha   90.00
_cell.angle_beta   90.00
_cell.angle_gamma   90.00
#
_symmetry.space_group_name_H-M   'P 1'
#
loop_
_entity.id
_entity.type
_entity.pdbx_description
1 polymer ?
#
loop_
_entity_poly.entity_id
_entity_poly.type
_entity_poly.pdbx_seq_one_letter_code
_entity_poly.pdbx_strand_id
1 'polypeptide(L)'
;MNDAGAAVTFRNDDWSLSEDGLEHASGYFIGRSVIAARREEGLWDWPLQMAEKRWCRPSLFREAFLAALQAFGLERDAGLGRSFALGFGIRSGQGDADGFVSLGDLLRPATPETARPAPQRRPDRIAVGA
;
A
#
# COMPACT_ATOMS: atom_id res chain seq x y z
N MET A 1 -13.35 -26.60 -28.96
CA MET A 1 -13.23 -25.14 -28.79
C MET A 1 -12.16 -24.96 -27.73
N ASN A 2 -10.90 -24.78 -28.12
CA ASN A 2 -9.79 -24.78 -27.16
C ASN A 2 -9.72 -23.42 -26.47
N ASP A 3 -10.10 -23.38 -25.19
CA ASP A 3 -9.65 -22.37 -24.23
C ASP A 3 -8.13 -22.53 -24.05
N ALA A 4 -7.36 -21.97 -24.96
CA ALA A 4 -5.99 -21.58 -24.65
C ALA A 4 -6.10 -20.36 -23.73
N GLY A 5 -6.41 -20.61 -22.45
CA GLY A 5 -6.50 -19.56 -21.44
C GLY A 5 -5.20 -18.78 -21.45
N ALA A 6 -5.28 -17.49 -21.78
CA ALA A 6 -4.12 -16.61 -21.85
C ALA A 6 -3.29 -16.79 -20.58
N ALA A 7 -2.00 -17.11 -20.74
CA ALA A 7 -1.15 -17.51 -19.64
C ALA A 7 -1.13 -16.38 -18.58
N VAL A 8 -1.53 -16.71 -17.36
CA VAL A 8 -1.53 -15.75 -16.25
C VAL A 8 -0.08 -15.47 -15.85
N THR A 9 0.34 -14.22 -15.95
CA THR A 9 1.71 -13.77 -15.67
C THR A 9 1.85 -13.16 -14.28
N PHE A 10 0.77 -12.68 -13.69
CA PHE A 10 0.72 -12.19 -12.31
C PHE A 10 -0.65 -12.48 -11.69
N ARG A 11 -0.68 -12.71 -10.37
CA ARG A 11 -1.93 -12.90 -9.61
C ARG A 11 -1.77 -12.44 -8.16
N ASN A 12 -2.77 -11.73 -7.64
CA ASN A 12 -3.01 -11.53 -6.21
C ASN A 12 -4.45 -11.93 -5.86
N ASP A 13 -4.90 -11.62 -4.63
CA ASP A 13 -6.22 -12.04 -4.12
C ASP A 13 -7.40 -11.60 -5.00
N ASP A 14 -7.29 -10.42 -5.62
CA ASP A 14 -8.39 -9.78 -6.34
C ASP A 14 -8.15 -9.73 -7.86
N TRP A 15 -6.90 -9.79 -8.33
CA TRP A 15 -6.54 -9.52 -9.71
C TRP A 15 -5.64 -10.61 -10.32
N SER A 16 -5.88 -10.89 -11.59
CA SER A 16 -4.97 -11.66 -12.45
C SER A 16 -4.60 -10.85 -13.69
N LEU A 17 -3.35 -10.99 -14.11
CA LEU A 17 -2.81 -10.41 -15.34
C LEU A 17 -2.56 -11.52 -16.35
N SER A 18 -3.03 -11.34 -17.57
CA SER A 18 -2.70 -12.16 -18.73
C SER A 18 -2.08 -11.31 -19.84
N GLU A 19 -1.80 -11.91 -21.00
CA GLU A 19 -1.35 -11.18 -22.19
C GLU A 19 -2.37 -10.17 -22.71
N ASP A 20 -3.66 -10.43 -22.42
CA ASP A 20 -4.78 -9.63 -22.93
C ASP A 20 -5.12 -8.46 -22.01
N GLY A 21 -4.78 -8.52 -20.72
CA GLY A 21 -5.10 -7.46 -19.77
C GLY A 21 -5.21 -7.90 -18.32
N LEU A 22 -5.82 -7.03 -17.52
CA LEU A 22 -6.08 -7.24 -16.09
C LEU A 22 -7.53 -7.67 -15.87
N GLU A 23 -7.72 -8.74 -15.13
CA GLU A 23 -9.04 -9.23 -14.74
C GLU A 23 -9.18 -9.22 -13.22
N HIS A 24 -10.28 -8.66 -12.73
CA HIS A 24 -10.67 -8.72 -11.33
C HIS A 24 -11.51 -9.98 -11.06
N ALA A 25 -11.46 -10.53 -9.84
CA ALA A 25 -12.22 -11.71 -9.42
C ALA A 25 -13.76 -11.57 -9.59
N SER A 26 -14.28 -10.35 -9.73
CA SER A 26 -15.69 -10.10 -10.07
C SER A 26 -16.03 -10.29 -11.55
N GLY A 27 -15.06 -10.61 -12.40
CA GLY A 27 -15.20 -10.65 -13.87
C GLY A 27 -15.04 -9.28 -14.54
N TYR A 28 -14.55 -8.26 -13.84
CA TYR A 28 -14.26 -6.95 -14.45
C TYR A 28 -12.93 -7.00 -15.19
N PHE A 29 -12.91 -6.61 -16.47
CA PHE A 29 -11.72 -6.73 -17.31
C PHE A 29 -11.25 -5.37 -17.85
N ILE A 30 -9.94 -5.15 -17.77
CA ILE A 30 -9.22 -4.00 -18.31
C ILE A 30 -8.28 -4.51 -19.40
N GLY A 31 -8.63 -4.25 -20.65
CA GLY A 31 -7.83 -4.68 -21.80
C GLY A 31 -6.46 -3.99 -21.86
N ARG A 32 -5.46 -4.73 -22.33
CA ARG A 32 -4.09 -4.24 -22.57
C ARG A 32 -4.06 -2.96 -23.40
N SER A 33 -4.89 -2.88 -24.43
CA SER A 33 -4.97 -1.72 -25.33
C SER A 33 -5.41 -0.43 -24.64
N VAL A 34 -6.10 -0.54 -23.50
CA VAL A 34 -6.63 0.61 -22.77
C VAL A 34 -5.91 0.86 -21.45
N ILE A 35 -5.02 -0.02 -20.98
CA ILE A 35 -4.29 0.16 -19.70
C ILE A 35 -3.53 1.49 -19.63
N ALA A 36 -3.00 1.96 -20.75
CA ALA A 36 -2.26 3.22 -20.84
C ALA A 36 -3.16 4.46 -21.00
N ALA A 37 -4.50 4.30 -20.97
CA ALA A 37 -5.45 5.39 -21.22
C ALA A 37 -5.23 6.57 -20.26
N ARG A 38 -5.28 7.77 -20.86
CA ARG A 38 -5.07 9.05 -20.17
C ARG A 38 -6.30 9.94 -20.30
N ARG A 39 -6.48 10.80 -19.31
CA ARG A 39 -7.39 11.94 -19.35
C ARG A 39 -6.70 13.15 -19.98
N GLU A 40 -7.49 14.17 -20.30
CA GLU A 40 -7.03 15.41 -20.94
C GLU A 40 -5.93 16.13 -20.13
N GLU A 41 -5.94 15.98 -18.80
CA GLU A 41 -4.97 16.62 -17.90
C GLU A 41 -3.67 15.80 -17.70
N GLY A 42 -3.45 14.76 -18.51
CA GLY A 42 -2.27 13.88 -18.42
C GLY A 42 -2.32 12.85 -17.29
N LEU A 43 -3.46 12.74 -16.59
CA LEU A 43 -3.69 11.74 -15.55
C LEU A 43 -3.99 10.37 -16.18
N TRP A 44 -3.51 9.31 -15.56
CA TRP A 44 -3.93 7.94 -15.87
C TRP A 44 -5.39 7.74 -15.50
N ASP A 45 -6.15 7.14 -16.41
CA ASP A 45 -7.59 6.99 -16.27
C ASP A 45 -7.95 5.88 -15.28
N TRP A 46 -7.32 4.70 -15.40
CA TRP A 46 -7.67 3.52 -14.62
C TRP A 46 -7.53 3.68 -13.09
N PRO A 47 -6.48 4.32 -12.55
CA PRO A 47 -6.44 4.60 -11.11
C PRO A 47 -7.60 5.48 -10.62
N LEU A 48 -8.10 6.39 -11.44
CA LEU A 48 -9.25 7.25 -11.10
C LEU A 48 -10.56 6.46 -11.21
N GLN A 49 -10.75 5.73 -12.31
CA GLN A 49 -11.97 4.94 -12.52
C GLN A 49 -12.13 3.83 -11.49
N MET A 50 -11.04 3.17 -11.09
CA MET A 50 -11.07 2.10 -10.09
C MET A 50 -11.35 2.63 -8.68
N ALA A 51 -10.95 3.87 -8.38
CA ALA A 51 -11.25 4.50 -7.10
C ALA A 51 -12.74 4.74 -6.86
N GLU A 52 -13.53 4.90 -7.92
CA GLU A 52 -15.00 5.05 -7.84
C GLU A 52 -15.70 3.72 -7.49
N LYS A 53 -15.01 2.59 -7.64
CA LYS A 53 -15.60 1.26 -7.44
C LYS A 53 -15.41 0.80 -6.00
N ARG A 54 -16.53 0.67 -5.26
CA ARG A 54 -16.51 0.24 -3.85
C ARG A 54 -15.86 -1.13 -3.60
N TRP A 55 -15.87 -2.00 -4.61
CA TRP A 55 -15.27 -3.33 -4.55
C TRP A 55 -13.75 -3.32 -4.78
N CYS A 56 -13.17 -2.24 -5.34
CA CYS A 56 -11.78 -2.21 -5.70
C CYS A 56 -10.90 -1.86 -4.50
N ARG A 57 -10.07 -2.81 -4.07
CA ARG A 57 -9.10 -2.61 -2.98
C ARG A 57 -7.87 -1.87 -3.52
N PRO A 58 -7.55 -0.66 -3.03
CA PRO A 58 -6.52 0.18 -3.64
C PRO A 58 -5.13 -0.45 -3.70
N SER A 59 -4.72 -1.17 -2.64
CA SER A 59 -3.41 -1.81 -2.55
C SER A 59 -3.26 -2.94 -3.57
N LEU A 60 -4.28 -3.79 -3.70
CA LEU A 60 -4.27 -4.94 -4.61
C LEU A 60 -4.36 -4.51 -6.07
N PHE A 61 -5.19 -3.50 -6.37
CA PHE A 61 -5.21 -2.92 -7.69
C PHE A 61 -3.88 -2.25 -8.05
N ARG A 62 -3.26 -1.48 -7.13
CA ARG A 62 -1.97 -0.84 -7.39
C ARG A 62 -0.89 -1.86 -7.74
N GLU A 63 -0.80 -2.95 -7.00
CA GLU A 63 0.15 -4.03 -7.27
C GLU A 63 -0.06 -4.62 -8.67
N ALA A 64 -1.29 -5.02 -8.99
CA ALA A 64 -1.65 -5.61 -10.27
C ALA A 64 -1.42 -4.64 -11.44
N PHE A 65 -1.76 -3.36 -11.25
CA PHE A 65 -1.55 -2.32 -12.25
C PHE A 65 -0.06 -2.11 -12.54
N LEU A 66 0.79 -2.06 -11.50
CA LEU A 66 2.23 -1.92 -11.69
C LEU A 66 2.87 -3.14 -12.35
N ALA A 67 2.38 -4.35 -12.04
CA ALA A 67 2.77 -5.57 -12.74
C ALA A 67 2.40 -5.52 -14.22
N ALA A 68 1.20 -5.02 -14.54
CA ALA A 68 0.75 -4.84 -15.92
C ALA A 68 1.60 -3.82 -16.68
N LEU A 69 1.93 -2.68 -16.07
CA LEU A 69 2.82 -1.70 -16.70
C LEU A 69 4.19 -2.30 -17.01
N GLN A 70 4.74 -3.09 -16.10
CA GLN A 70 6.00 -3.78 -16.31
C GLN A 70 5.91 -4.82 -17.44
N ALA A 71 4.88 -5.68 -17.43
CA ALA A 71 4.69 -6.72 -18.43
C ALA A 71 4.46 -6.16 -19.84
N PHE A 72 3.78 -5.02 -19.94
CA PHE A 72 3.46 -4.38 -21.22
C PHE A 72 4.50 -3.33 -21.67
N GLY A 73 5.56 -3.11 -20.90
CA GLY A 73 6.61 -2.14 -21.24
C GLY A 73 6.12 -0.69 -21.23
N LEU A 74 5.19 -0.36 -20.33
CA LEU A 74 4.63 0.98 -20.18
C LEU A 74 5.41 1.77 -19.13
N GLU A 75 5.92 2.93 -19.55
CA GLU A 75 6.70 3.82 -18.70
C GLU A 75 5.87 4.45 -17.59
N ARG A 76 6.47 4.51 -16.41
CA ARG A 76 5.87 5.13 -15.22
C ARG A 76 6.30 6.59 -15.20
N ASP A 77 5.34 7.49 -15.33
CA ASP A 77 5.59 8.93 -15.25
C ASP A 77 5.11 9.55 -13.93
N ALA A 78 5.40 10.83 -13.75
CA ALA A 78 4.93 11.59 -12.60
C ALA A 78 3.39 11.65 -12.51
N GLY A 79 2.71 11.55 -13.66
CA GLY A 79 1.24 11.49 -13.73
C GLY A 79 0.67 10.27 -13.02
N LEU A 80 1.38 9.13 -13.04
CA LEU A 80 0.95 7.89 -12.39
C LEU A 80 0.77 8.06 -10.88
N GLY A 81 1.80 8.62 -10.23
CA GLY A 81 1.76 8.88 -8.79
C GLY A 81 0.62 9.82 -8.41
N ARG A 82 0.41 10.88 -9.21
CA ARG A 82 -0.69 11.83 -9.02
C ARG A 82 -2.07 11.18 -9.19
N SER A 83 -2.25 10.31 -10.19
CA SER A 83 -3.51 9.59 -10.38
C SER A 83 -3.86 8.68 -9.21
N PHE A 84 -2.90 7.91 -8.69
CA PHE A 84 -3.12 7.09 -7.50
C PHE A 84 -3.43 7.95 -6.27
N ALA A 85 -2.74 9.07 -6.08
CA ALA A 85 -3.00 9.97 -4.97
C ALA A 85 -4.37 10.66 -5.05
N LEU A 86 -4.87 10.97 -6.25
CA LEU A 86 -6.18 11.58 -6.44
C LEU A 86 -7.32 10.57 -6.32
N GLY A 87 -7.18 9.40 -6.95
CA GLY A 87 -8.21 8.35 -6.91
C GLY A 87 -8.26 7.68 -5.54
N PHE A 88 -7.12 7.21 -5.05
CA PHE A 88 -7.03 6.35 -3.88
C PHE A 88 -6.36 7.02 -2.68
N GLY A 89 -6.14 8.34 -2.73
CA GLY A 89 -5.42 9.11 -1.72
C GLY A 89 -5.81 8.77 -0.29
N ILE A 90 -4.94 9.17 0.65
CA ILE A 90 -5.04 8.86 2.09
C ILE A 90 -6.48 9.08 2.56
N ARG A 91 -7.26 8.01 2.65
CA ARG A 91 -8.52 8.02 3.39
C ARG A 91 -8.12 8.07 4.85
N SER A 92 -7.89 9.29 5.34
CA SER A 92 -7.91 9.61 6.77
C SER A 92 -9.29 9.20 7.29
N GLY A 93 -9.46 7.94 7.71
CA GLY A 93 -10.73 7.50 8.31
C GLY A 93 -11.16 6.04 8.14
N GLN A 94 -10.34 5.11 7.62
CA GLN A 94 -10.67 3.66 7.66
C GLN A 94 -9.56 2.77 8.23
N GLY A 95 -8.60 3.35 8.95
CA GLY A 95 -7.81 2.63 9.93
C GLY A 95 -8.25 3.13 11.30
N ASP A 96 -8.53 2.21 12.22
CA ASP A 96 -8.81 2.50 13.61
C ASP A 96 -7.88 3.62 14.12
N ALA A 97 -8.46 4.68 14.68
CA ALA A 97 -7.72 5.90 15.07
C ALA A 97 -6.80 5.69 16.29
N ASP A 98 -6.61 4.45 16.73
CA ASP A 98 -5.89 4.07 17.95
C ASP A 98 -4.36 3.93 17.75
N GLY A 99 -3.74 4.78 16.95
CA GLY A 99 -2.29 4.70 16.76
C GLY A 99 -1.58 5.85 16.03
N PHE A 100 -2.29 6.93 15.68
CA PHE A 100 -1.64 8.04 14.99
C PHE A 100 -0.85 8.89 15.99
N VAL A 101 0.47 8.72 16.01
CA VAL A 101 1.39 9.59 16.76
C VAL A 101 1.74 10.79 15.88
N SER A 102 1.51 11.99 16.41
CA SER A 102 1.86 13.23 15.71
C SER A 102 3.38 13.30 15.49
N LEU A 103 3.80 13.85 14.34
CA LEU A 103 5.22 14.14 14.10
C LEU A 103 5.79 15.07 15.18
N GLY A 104 4.96 15.97 15.75
CA GLY A 104 5.35 16.81 16.87
C GLY A 104 5.64 16.03 18.17
N ASP A 105 5.02 14.87 18.35
CA ASP A 105 5.27 13.99 19.51
C ASP A 105 6.52 13.12 19.30
N LEU A 106 6.80 12.70 18.05
CA LEU A 106 8.04 12.00 17.72
C LEU A 106 9.28 12.90 17.82
N LEU A 107 9.12 14.19 17.52
CA LEU A 107 10.21 15.16 17.54
C LEU A 107 10.41 15.83 18.91
N ARG A 108 9.57 15.49 19.92
CA ARG A 108 9.71 16.09 21.25
C ARG A 108 10.96 15.52 21.95
N PRO A 109 11.98 16.33 22.25
CA PRO A 109 13.13 15.86 23.01
C PRO A 109 12.65 15.43 24.42
N ALA A 110 13.05 14.23 24.84
CA ALA A 110 12.71 13.70 26.14
C ALA A 110 13.21 14.65 27.25
N THR A 111 12.27 15.27 27.97
CA THR A 111 12.59 16.05 29.15
C THR A 111 13.10 15.08 30.23
N PRO A 112 14.22 15.35 30.91
CA PRO A 112 14.87 14.40 31.83
C PRO A 112 14.11 14.13 33.15
N GLU A 113 12.81 14.44 33.23
CA GLU A 113 12.02 14.33 34.46
C GLU A 113 11.21 13.03 34.51
N THR A 114 11.82 11.92 34.13
CA THR A 114 11.33 10.58 34.51
C THR A 114 12.50 9.60 34.64
N ALA A 115 13.57 10.05 35.30
CA ALA A 115 14.56 9.12 35.84
C ALA A 115 13.89 8.33 36.97
N ARG A 116 13.37 7.14 36.65
CA ARG A 116 12.91 6.13 37.62
C ARG A 116 14.07 5.89 38.61
N PRO A 117 13.88 6.03 39.93
CA PRO A 117 14.99 5.87 40.88
C PRO A 117 15.52 4.44 40.80
N ALA A 118 16.84 4.32 40.61
CA ALA A 118 17.53 3.03 40.59
C ALA A 118 17.36 2.32 41.94
N PRO A 119 17.14 1.00 41.96
CA PRO A 119 17.04 0.25 43.21
C PRO A 119 18.38 0.29 43.95
N GLN A 120 18.38 0.85 45.16
CA GLN A 120 19.54 0.84 46.05
C GLN A 120 19.86 -0.62 46.44
N ARG A 121 21.05 -1.10 46.03
CA ARG A 121 21.60 -2.37 46.50
C ARG A 121 21.87 -2.27 48.00
N ARG A 122 21.21 -3.12 48.79
CA ARG A 122 21.52 -3.33 50.21
C ARG A 122 22.93 -3.95 50.34
N PRO A 123 23.76 -3.52 51.30
CA PRO A 123 25.04 -4.18 51.56
C PRO A 123 24.81 -5.53 52.26
N ASP A 124 25.48 -6.57 51.75
CA ASP A 124 25.53 -7.90 52.38
C ASP A 124 26.22 -7.81 53.75
N ARG A 125 25.54 -8.30 54.80
CA ARG A 125 26.14 -8.51 56.12
C ARG A 125 27.05 -9.74 56.05
N ILE A 126 28.35 -9.52 56.13
CA ILE A 126 29.33 -10.58 56.39
C ILE A 126 29.11 -11.10 57.83
N ALA A 127 28.80 -12.39 57.96
CA ALA A 127 28.87 -13.09 59.24
C ALA A 127 30.18 -13.89 59.30
N VAL A 128 31.03 -13.51 60.26
CA VAL A 128 32.20 -14.27 60.72
C VAL A 128 31.79 -15.09 61.95
N GLY A 129 32.22 -16.34 62.02
CA GLY A 129 32.27 -17.17 63.24
C GLY A 129 32.78 -18.56 62.85
N ALA A 130 34.01 -18.96 63.20
CA ALA A 130 34.62 -19.25 64.52
C ALA A 130 34.61 -20.76 64.77
#